data_AF-A0A848D0D6-F1
#
_entry.id   AF-A0A848D0D6-F1
#
_cell.length_a   1.000
_cell.length_b   1.000
_cell.length_c   1.000
_cell.angle_alpha   90.00
_cell.angle_beta   90.00
_cell.angle_gamma   90.00
#
_symmetry.space_group_name_H-M   'P 1'
#
loop_
_entity.id
_entity.type
_entity.pdbx_description
1 polymer ?
#
loop_
_entity_poly.entity_id
_entity_poly.type
_entity_poly.pdbx_seq_one_letter_code
_entity_poly.pdbx_strand_id
1 'polypeptide(L)' 'MAIKGQKFKTYSEELKLEAIRLHVEEKWTYRQINDHLGIQDKDRMKRWMRKYREQGEFGLLDQRGRQKE' A
#
# COMPACT_ATOMS: atom_id res chain seq x y z
N MET A 1 -10.09 -9.69 16.27
CA MET A 1 -9.67 -11.10 16.35
C MET A 1 -8.80 -11.41 15.14
N ALA A 2 -7.51 -11.70 15.33
CA ALA A 2 -6.65 -12.14 14.23
C ALA A 2 -6.78 -13.66 14.10
N ILE A 3 -7.16 -14.13 12.92
CA ILE A 3 -7.37 -15.56 12.65
C ILE A 3 -5.99 -16.22 12.59
N LYS A 4 -5.76 -17.25 13.41
CA LYS A 4 -4.50 -18.01 13.43
C LYS A 4 -4.22 -18.58 12.03
N GLY A 5 -3.11 -18.17 11.41
CA GLY A 5 -2.73 -18.57 10.04
C GLY A 5 -2.95 -17.51 8.95
N GLN A 6 -3.45 -16.31 9.29
CA GLN A 6 -3.54 -15.21 8.32
C GLN A 6 -2.15 -14.75 7.89
N LYS A 7 -1.74 -15.14 6.67
CA LYS A 7 -0.53 -14.62 6.03
C LYS A 7 -0.83 -13.21 5.53
N PHE A 8 -0.24 -12.22 6.20
CA PHE A 8 -0.26 -10.85 5.68
C PHE A 8 0.66 -10.78 4.47
N LYS A 9 0.10 -10.48 3.30
CA LYS A 9 0.91 -10.10 2.14
C LYS A 9 1.65 -8.80 2.50
N THR A 10 2.96 -8.90 2.61
CA THR A 10 3.85 -7.74 2.67
C THR A 10 4.02 -7.23 1.24
N TYR A 11 3.78 -5.94 1.04
CA TYR A 11 4.01 -5.29 -0.24
C TYR A 11 5.25 -4.40 -0.07
N SER A 12 6.19 -4.54 -1.01
CA SER A 12 7.38 -3.69 -1.08
C SER A 12 6.99 -2.22 -1.25
N GLU A 13 7.87 -1.33 -0.81
CA GLU A 13 7.69 0.12 -0.87
C GLU A 13 7.57 0.60 -2.33
N GLU A 14 8.35 0.00 -3.23
CA GLU A 14 8.30 0.23 -4.67
C GLU A 14 6.90 0.01 -5.23
N LEU A 15 6.25 -1.09 -4.85
CA LEU A 15 4.89 -1.42 -5.30
C LEU A 15 3.86 -0.41 -4.77
N LYS A 16 4.03 0.08 -3.54
CA LYS A 16 3.16 1.11 -2.96
C LYS A 16 3.30 2.44 -3.69
N LEU A 17 4.54 2.81 -4.04
CA LEU A 17 4.85 4.04 -4.77
C LEU A 17 4.30 3.97 -6.20
N GLU A 18 4.49 2.85 -6.88
CA GLU A 18 3.92 2.62 -8.22
C GLU A 18 2.40 2.74 -8.20
N ALA A 19 1.75 2.17 -7.19
CA ALA A 19 0.30 2.28 -7.03
C ALA A 19 -0.19 3.73 -6.93
N ILE A 20 0.55 4.58 -6.22
CA ILE A 20 0.20 6.00 -6.06
C ILE A 20 0.54 6.79 -7.31
N ARG A 21 1.67 6.48 -7.96
CA ARG A 21 2.07 7.04 -9.24
C ARG A 21 1.00 6.80 -10.31
N LEU A 22 0.52 5.56 -10.45
CA LEU A 22 -0.58 5.19 -11.36
C LEU A 22 -1.87 5.98 -11.06
N HIS A 23 -2.17 6.22 -9.78
CA HIS A 23 -3.33 7.01 -9.40
C HIS A 23 -3.17 8.51 -9.71
N VAL A 24 -1.99 9.07 -9.51
CA VAL A 24 -1.74 10.51 -9.64
C VAL A 24 -1.48 10.89 -11.10
N GLU A 25 -0.65 10.14 -11.81
CA GLU A 25 -0.28 10.42 -13.20
C GLU A 25 -1.36 9.93 -14.17
N GLU A 26 -1.75 8.66 -14.07
CA GLU A 26 -2.71 8.07 -15.02
C GLU A 26 -4.17 8.19 -14.57
N LYS A 27 -4.44 8.71 -13.36
CA LYS A 27 -5.79 8.83 -12.79
C LYS A 27 -6.55 7.51 -12.72
N TRP A 28 -5.83 6.39 -12.56
CA TRP A 28 -6.45 5.08 -12.47
C TRP A 28 -7.31 4.95 -11.20
N THR A 29 -8.38 4.18 -11.30
CA THR A 29 -9.22 3.86 -10.15
C THR A 29 -8.52 2.86 -9.22
N TYR A 30 -8.84 2.89 -7.92
CA TYR A 30 -8.28 1.93 -6.96
C TYR A 30 -8.49 0.47 -7.36
N ARG A 31 -9.59 0.19 -8.07
CA ARG A 31 -9.88 -1.16 -8.58
C ARG A 31 -8.90 -1.57 -9.67
N GLN A 32 -8.61 -0.69 -10.63
CA GLN A 32 -7.66 -0.97 -11.70
C GLN A 32 -6.25 -1.17 -11.16
N ILE A 33 -5.84 -0.33 -10.20
CA ILE A 33 -4.52 -0.43 -9.58
C ILE A 33 -4.40 -1.74 -8.77
N ASN A 34 -5.45 -2.10 -8.04
CA ASN A 34 -5.48 -3.37 -7.32
C ASN A 34 -5.41 -4.58 -8.24
N ASP A 35 -6.11 -4.54 -9.37
CA ASP A 35 -6.09 -5.60 -10.38
C ASP A 35 -4.69 -5.73 -11.01
N HIS A 36 -4.11 -4.59 -11.41
CA HIS A 36 -2.79 -4.50 -12.02
C HIS A 36 -1.67 -4.98 -11.10
N LEU A 37 -1.72 -4.60 -9.82
CA LEU A 37 -0.71 -4.97 -8.82
C LEU A 37 -1.03 -6.29 -8.09
N GLY A 38 -2.13 -6.98 -8.45
CA GLY A 38 -2.55 -8.23 -7.81
C GLY A 38 -2.93 -8.09 -6.32
N ILE A 39 -3.35 -6.88 -5.92
CA ILE A 39 -3.77 -6.56 -4.55
C ILE A 39 -5.21 -7.03 -4.36
N GLN A 40 -5.39 -8.07 -3.55
CA GLN A 40 -6.72 -8.61 -3.24
C GLN A 40 -7.52 -7.74 -2.27
N ASP A 41 -6.84 -6.90 -1.48
CA ASP A 41 -7.45 -6.10 -0.41
C ASP A 41 -7.89 -4.73 -0.96
N LYS A 42 -9.20 -4.56 -1.20
CA LYS A 42 -9.77 -3.34 -1.80
C LYS A 42 -9.49 -2.08 -0.98
N ASP A 43 -9.45 -2.21 0.34
CA ASP A 43 -9.16 -1.11 1.27
C ASP A 43 -7.66 -0.79 1.39
N ARG A 44 -6.77 -1.60 0.81
CA ARG A 44 -5.32 -1.39 0.89
C ARG A 44 -4.92 -0.07 0.27
N MET A 45 -5.39 0.18 -0.96
CA MET A 45 -5.10 1.42 -1.68
C MET A 45 -5.63 2.64 -0.93
N LYS A 46 -6.81 2.55 -0.31
CA LYS A 46 -7.36 3.62 0.51
C LYS A 46 -6.44 3.95 1.69
N ARG A 47 -5.87 2.94 2.35
CA ARG A 47 -4.90 3.14 3.45
C ARG A 47 -3.59 3.75 2.95
N TRP A 48 -3.05 3.27 1.83
CA TRP A 48 -1.82 3.82 1.26
C TRP A 48 -1.99 5.28 0.85
N MET A 49 -3.06 5.60 0.12
CA MET A 49 -3.40 6.98 -0.24
C MET A 49 -3.58 7.89 0.98
N ARG A 50 -4.23 7.40 2.03
CA ARG A 50 -4.37 8.16 3.28
C ARG A 50 -3.00 8.46 3.89
N LYS A 51 -2.15 7.45 4.04
CA LYS A 51 -0.79 7.65 4.58
C LYS A 51 0.06 8.56 3.72
N TYR A 52 -0.06 8.44 2.39
CA TYR A 52 0.61 9.31 1.44
C TYR A 52 0.15 10.76 1.55
N ARG A 53 -1.14 11.00 1.80
CA ARG A 53 -1.65 12.36 2.02
C ARG A 53 -1.18 12.96 3.35
N GLU A 54 -1.00 12.13 4.39
CA GLU A 54 -0.57 12.59 5.72
C GLU A 54 0.94 12.79 5.82
N GLN A 55 1.75 11.91 5.20
CA GLN A 55 3.21 11.86 5.40
C GLN A 55 4.00 11.74 4.09
N GLY A 56 3.35 11.83 2.94
CA GLY A 56 3.99 11.60 1.64
C GLY A 56 4.47 10.16 1.47
N GLU A 57 5.54 9.99 0.69
CA GLU A 57 6.20 8.71 0.44
C GLU A 57 6.67 8.05 1.76
N PHE A 58 7.03 8.85 2.76
CA PHE A 58 7.47 8.38 4.07
C PHE A 58 6.38 7.58 4.81
N GLY A 59 5.10 7.91 4.59
CA GLY A 59 3.97 7.19 5.18
C GLY A 59 3.79 5.78 4.60
N LEU A 60 4.32 5.53 3.40
CA LEU A 60 4.25 4.21 2.75
C LEU A 60 5.38 3.29 3.20
N LEU A 61 6.46 3.87 3.73
CA LEU A 61 7.60 3.13 4.23
C LEU A 61 7.15 2.17 5.33
N ASP A 62 7.56 0.91 5.23
CA ASP A 62 7.16 -0.09 6.20
C ASP A 62 8.04 0.03 7.45
N GLN A 63 7.59 0.84 8.41
CA GLN A 63 8.33 1.06 9.65
C GLN A 63 8.31 -0.16 10.60
N ARG A 64 7.70 -1.30 10.24
CA ARG A 64 7.57 -2.46 11.13
C ARG A 64 8.90 -3.18 11.39
N GLY A 65 9.97 -2.81 10.69
CA GLY A 65 11.33 -3.28 10.94
C GLY A 65 12.26 -2.26 11.60
N ARG A 66 11.85 -1.00 11.81
CA ARG A 66 12.67 0.03 12.49
C ARG A 66 12.50 -0.05 14.01
N GLN A 67 12.65 -1.23 14.58
CA GLN A 67 13.01 -1.36 15.99
C GLN A 67 14.51 -1.65 16.05
N LYS A 68 15.26 -0.54 16.14
CA LYS A 68 16.63 -0.34 16.62
C LYS A 68 17.56 -1.56 16.69
N GLU A 69 18.72 -1.41 16.05
CA GLU A 69 19.97 -1.33 16.83
C GLU A 69 20.56 0.07 16.64
#